data_AF-A0A536ZUG3-F1
#
_entry.id   AF-A0A536ZUG3-F1
#
_cell.length_a   1.000
_cell.length_b   1.000
_cell.length_c   1.000
_cell.angle_alpha   90.00
_cell.angle_beta   90.00
_cell.angle_gamma   90.00
#
_symmetry.space_group_name_H-M   'P 1'
#
loop_
_entity.id
_entity.type
_entity.pdbx_description
1 polymer ?
#
loop_
_entity_poly.entity_id
_entity_poly.type
_entity_poly.pdbx_seq_one_letter_code
_entity_poly.pdbx_strand_id
1 'polypeptide(L)' 'MQSGANTFGYNLYTTNTYAVVWGDGTGSTATISGTMRLNNGHPSQTNTHTVYGRIPALQDVAVANDYRDNVTATVTY' A
#
# COMPACT_ATOMS: atom_id res chain seq x y z
N MET A 1 11.12 -1.18 4.85
CA MET A 1 11.93 -2.13 4.06
C MET A 1 13.26 -2.35 4.76
N GLN A 2 13.69 -3.59 4.92
CA GLN A 2 14.85 -3.97 5.73
C GLN A 2 15.74 -5.02 5.04
N SER A 3 17.04 -4.91 5.26
CA SER A 3 18.06 -5.90 4.90
C SER A 3 19.10 -6.00 6.02
N GLY A 4 19.04 -7.07 6.81
CA GLY A 4 19.84 -7.18 8.04
C GLY A 4 19.52 -6.03 9.01
N ALA A 5 20.53 -5.25 9.40
CA ALA A 5 20.34 -4.05 10.23
C ALA A 5 20.00 -2.77 9.44
N ASN A 6 20.09 -2.81 8.10
CA ASN A 6 19.85 -1.64 7.27
C ASN A 6 18.36 -1.49 6.96
N THR A 7 17.84 -0.27 7.06
CA THR A 7 16.45 0.04 6.75
C THR A 7 16.37 1.28 5.87
N PHE A 8 15.35 1.34 5.02
CA PHE A 8 14.96 2.58 4.36
C PHE A 8 13.43 2.76 4.45
N GLY A 9 13.04 4.02 4.50
CA GLY A 9 11.66 4.48 4.53
C GLY A 9 11.00 4.43 3.16
N TYR A 10 9.73 4.06 3.16
CA TYR A 10 8.86 4.07 1.99
C TYR A 10 7.44 4.33 2.51
N ASN A 11 6.56 4.78 1.64
CA ASN A 11 5.14 4.90 1.94
C ASN A 11 4.31 4.38 0.78
N LEU A 12 3.08 3.99 1.13
CA LEU A 12 2.04 3.59 0.19
C LEU A 12 1.01 4.70 0.10
N TYR A 13 0.45 4.93 -1.08
CA TYR A 13 -0.43 6.04 -1.38
C TYR A 13 -1.66 5.56 -2.14
N THR A 14 -2.77 6.27 -1.95
CA THR A 14 -4.06 5.95 -2.58
C THR A 14 -4.13 6.38 -4.04
N THR A 15 -3.27 7.29 -4.48
CA THR A 15 -3.19 7.79 -5.86
C THR A 15 -1.75 7.98 -6.32
N ASN A 16 -1.56 8.11 -7.65
CA ASN A 16 -0.26 8.35 -8.27
C ASN A 16 0.32 9.76 -8.00
N THR A 17 -0.43 10.67 -7.38
CA THR A 17 0.06 12.00 -6.97
C THR A 17 0.87 11.94 -5.68
N TYR A 18 0.80 10.82 -4.94
CA TYR A 18 1.43 10.63 -3.64
C TYR A 18 1.01 11.66 -2.58
N ALA A 19 -0.18 12.25 -2.72
CA ALA A 19 -0.67 13.28 -1.81
C ALA A 19 -1.20 12.71 -0.48
N VAL A 20 -1.81 11.53 -0.51
CA VAL A 20 -2.48 10.91 0.65
C VAL A 20 -1.92 9.52 0.88
N VAL A 21 -1.38 9.30 2.08
CA VAL A 21 -0.83 8.01 2.50
C VAL A 21 -1.99 7.02 2.71
N TRP A 22 -1.80 5.80 2.21
CA TRP A 22 -2.74 4.70 2.44
C TRP A 22 -2.58 4.17 3.86
N GLY A 23 -3.69 4.07 4.59
CA GLY A 23 -3.72 3.65 5.98
C GLY A 23 -5.14 3.39 6.47
N ASP A 24 -5.33 3.45 7.78
CA ASP A 24 -6.59 3.15 8.46
C ASP A 24 -7.57 4.34 8.52
N GLY A 25 -7.19 5.50 7.98
CA GLY A 25 -8.00 6.72 8.03
C GLY A 25 -7.65 7.63 9.20
N THR A 26 -6.74 7.24 10.08
CA THR A 26 -6.24 8.08 11.18
C THR A 26 -4.97 8.83 10.75
N GLY A 27 -4.60 9.90 11.47
CA GLY A 27 -3.35 10.61 11.23
C GLY A 27 -3.19 11.20 9.82
N SER A 28 -4.29 11.63 9.19
CA SER A 28 -4.35 12.12 7.80
C SER A 28 -4.08 11.06 6.72
N THR A 29 -4.10 9.77 7.07
CA THR A 29 -4.12 8.68 6.09
C THR A 29 -5.52 8.48 5.53
N ALA A 30 -5.65 7.73 4.44
CA ALA A 30 -6.94 7.34 3.88
C ALA A 30 -6.99 5.86 3.54
N THR A 31 -8.19 5.29 3.65
CA THR A 31 -8.52 3.96 3.15
C THR A 31 -8.84 4.00 1.65
N ILE A 32 -8.86 2.83 1.01
CA ILE A 32 -9.40 2.68 -0.35
C ILE A 32 -10.69 1.88 -0.23
N SER A 33 -11.80 2.47 -0.69
CA SER A 33 -13.12 1.84 -0.68
C SER A 33 -13.56 1.43 -2.07
N GLY A 34 -14.41 0.41 -2.15
CA GLY A 34 -15.07 -0.01 -3.38
C GLY A 34 -16.46 -0.54 -3.08
N THR A 35 -17.27 -0.68 -4.12
CA THR A 35 -18.60 -1.31 -4.02
C THR A 35 -18.65 -2.46 -5.01
N MET A 36 -19.22 -3.58 -4.57
CA MET A 36 -19.40 -4.77 -5.40
C MET A 36 -20.83 -5.27 -5.24
N ARG A 37 -21.51 -5.58 -6.34
CA ARG A 37 -22.89 -6.07 -6.32
C ARG A 37 -22.97 -7.47 -6.88
N LEU A 38 -23.14 -8.44 -6.00
CA LEU A 38 -23.32 -9.84 -6.37
C LEU A 38 -24.79 -10.11 -6.74
N ASN A 39 -25.02 -10.99 -7.70
CA ASN A 39 -26.35 -11.52 -8.04
C ASN A 39 -26.23 -12.99 -8.48
N ASN A 40 -27.36 -13.69 -8.61
CA ASN A 40 -27.36 -15.12 -9.00
C ASN A 40 -26.68 -15.40 -10.37
N GLY A 41 -26.58 -14.41 -11.26
CA GLY A 41 -25.87 -14.53 -12.54
C GLY A 41 -24.36 -14.27 -12.45
N HIS A 42 -23.92 -13.57 -11.40
CA HIS A 42 -22.52 -13.20 -11.14
C HIS A 42 -22.20 -13.44 -9.66
N PRO A 43 -22.10 -14.71 -9.24
CA PRO A 43 -21.84 -15.08 -7.84
C PRO A 43 -20.42 -14.74 -7.38
N SER A 44 -19.53 -14.41 -8.31
CA SER A 44 -18.17 -13.93 -8.05
C SER A 44 -17.85 -12.74 -8.95
N GLN A 45 -17.18 -11.75 -8.37
CA GLN A 45 -16.68 -10.57 -9.07
C GLN A 45 -15.30 -10.20 -8.50
N THR A 46 -14.48 -9.56 -9.32
CA THR A 46 -13.17 -9.04 -8.91
C THR A 46 -13.22 -7.53 -8.97
N ASN A 47 -12.85 -6.89 -7.85
CA ASN A 47 -12.60 -5.45 -7.81
C ASN A 47 -11.11 -5.22 -7.58
N THR A 48 -10.48 -4.45 -8.48
CA THR A 48 -9.04 -4.18 -8.43
C THR A 48 -8.81 -2.80 -7.84
N HIS A 49 -8.02 -2.74 -6.78
CA HIS A 49 -7.58 -1.49 -6.15
C HIS A 49 -6.07 -1.33 -6.33
N THR A 50 -5.65 -0.20 -6.89
CA THR A 50 -4.23 0.12 -7.07
C THR A 50 -3.70 0.90 -5.89
N VAL A 51 -2.56 0.47 -5.34
CA VAL A 51 -1.80 1.17 -4.31
C VAL A 51 -0.46 1.58 -4.91
N TYR A 52 -0.02 2.81 -4.63
CA TYR A 52 1.20 3.37 -5.20
C TYR A 52 2.30 3.45 -4.14
N GLY A 53 3.41 2.74 -4.35
CA GLY A 53 4.58 2.83 -3.47
C GLY A 53 5.52 3.96 -3.89
N ARG A 54 6.12 4.64 -2.92
CA ARG A 54 7.21 5.61 -3.17
C ARG A 54 8.28 5.53 -2.10
N ILE A 55 9.53 5.55 -2.55
CA ILE A 55 10.72 5.73 -1.73
C ILE A 55 11.12 7.21 -1.82
N PRO A 56 11.11 7.96 -0.71
CA PRO A 56 11.62 9.33 -0.68
C PRO A 56 13.08 9.40 -1.12
N ALA A 57 13.44 10.46 -1.84
CA ALA A 57 14.83 10.74 -2.22
C ALA A 57 15.70 11.02 -0.98
N LEU A 58 17.02 11.04 -1.17
CA LEU A 58 18.02 11.35 -0.14
C LEU A 58 18.07 10.34 1.02
N GLN A 59 17.84 9.07 0.71
CA GLN A 59 18.11 7.96 1.63
C GLN A 59 19.41 7.27 1.22
N ASP A 60 20.51 7.62 1.88
CA ASP A 60 21.81 6.98 1.68
C ASP A 60 21.87 5.69 2.51
N VAL A 61 21.40 4.59 1.93
CA VAL A 61 21.34 3.28 2.58
C VAL A 61 22.40 2.35 2.04
N ALA A 62 22.91 1.47 2.91
CA ALA A 62 23.95 0.52 2.54
C ALA A 62 23.52 -0.34 1.34
N VAL A 63 24.48 -0.65 0.46
CA VAL A 63 24.23 -1.58 -0.65
C VAL A 63 23.93 -2.96 -0.06
N ALA A 64 22.80 -3.53 -0.44
CA ALA A 64 22.40 -4.88 -0.07
C ALA A 64 21.77 -5.57 -1.28
N ASN A 65 21.76 -6.92 -1.27
CA ASN A 65 21.20 -7.70 -2.36
C ASN A 65 19.68 -7.52 -2.49
N ASP A 66 18.97 -7.42 -1.36
CA ASP A 66 17.53 -7.25 -1.34
C ASP A 66 17.07 -6.56 -0.05
N TYR A 67 16.09 -5.68 -0.17
CA TYR A 67 15.40 -5.02 0.93
C TYR A 67 13.93 -5.40 0.86
N ARG A 68 13.44 -6.07 1.91
CA ARG A 68 12.08 -6.62 1.95
C ARG A 68 11.24 -6.00 3.04
N ASP A 69 9.93 -6.04 2.85
CA ASP A 69 8.97 -5.72 3.88
C ASP A 69 7.71 -6.56 3.73
N ASN A 70 6.94 -6.73 4.81
CA ASN A 70 5.64 -7.38 4.79
C ASN A 70 4.56 -6.35 5.11
N VAL A 71 3.70 -6.08 4.12
CA VAL A 71 2.58 -5.15 4.26
C VAL A 71 1.30 -5.94 4.49
N THR A 72 0.65 -5.73 5.63
CA THR A 72 -0.64 -6.35 5.95
C THR A 72 -1.78 -5.40 5.58
N ALA A 73 -2.73 -5.89 4.77
CA ALA A 73 -3.94 -5.17 4.39
C ALA A 73 -5.16 -5.80 5.08
N THR A 74 -5.99 -4.98 5.72
CA THR A 74 -7.27 -5.43 6.30
C THR A 74 -8.42 -5.00 5.39
N VAL A 75 -9.25 -5.95 5.00
CA VAL A 75 -10.46 -5.70 4.21
C VAL A 75 -11.68 -5.81 5.12
N THR A 76 -12.55 -4.80 5.07
CA THR A 76 -13.83 -4.77 5.80
C THR A 76 -14.96 -4.67 4.77
N TYR A 77 -16.09 -5.33 5.05
CA TYR A 77 -17.26 -5.44 4.16
C TYR A 77 -18.57 -5.27 4.92
#